data_AF-A0A3N5F182-F1
#
_entry.id   AF-A0A3N5F182-F1
#
_cell.length_a   1.000
_cell.length_b   1.000
_cell.length_c   1.000
_cell.angle_alpha   90.00
_cell.angle_beta   90.00
_cell.angle_gamma   90.00
#
_symmetry.space_group_name_H-M   'P 1'
#
loop_
_entity.id
_entity.type
_entity.pdbx_description
1 polymer ?
#
loop_
_entity_poly.entity_id
_entity_poly.type
_entity_poly.pdbx_seq_one_letter_code
_entity_poly.pdbx_strand_id
1 'polypeptide(L)'
;CDLMTGAPRGRLHPITLQPVEWTWTRNYGCNTPSASEHLMTFRSGAAGFFDLARDGGTGNFGGFRSGCTNNLIVAGGLLNAPDYTRTCICAYQNQASVALVPMADAEMWTFFGSTDVKGPIKRLGVNLGAPGDRRADDGTLWVEHPSVGGKSPSAPISVDGKIEYFRVHSSRIGGVGIPWVAASGAKGITSLTLTLDKDSQQDQPCTVRLHFVEPDGAKPGDRVFDIRLQGQDVLKDFDIAKEAGGGDRALVKEFTTQAGKELKVKLVPRRSVPVLCGIEVYAGGAEPSAAKSDAMPDANVLHTALTVPESAVMLRPPGEEARSESEGTTLRSFLWVVVGALLFMWVFFRFGLIGRNKAA
;
A
#
# COMPACT_ATOMS: atom_id res chain seq x y z
N CYS A 1 -16.78 -1.31 11.82
CA CYS A 1 -17.93 -0.63 12.47
C CYS A 1 -17.44 0.54 13.30
N ASP A 2 -18.32 1.49 13.57
CA ASP A 2 -18.13 2.53 14.57
C ASP A 2 -17.96 1.87 15.94
N LEU A 3 -16.93 2.30 16.69
CA LEU A 3 -16.53 1.62 17.92
C LEU A 3 -17.51 1.82 19.08
N MET A 4 -18.27 2.92 19.06
CA MET A 4 -19.19 3.28 20.14
C MET A 4 -20.58 2.69 19.92
N THR A 5 -21.03 2.71 18.66
CA THR A 5 -22.41 2.35 18.29
C THR A 5 -22.53 0.96 17.66
N GLY A 6 -21.42 0.40 17.17
CA GLY A 6 -21.42 -0.85 16.40
C GLY A 6 -21.99 -0.72 15.00
N ALA A 7 -22.44 0.47 14.59
CA ALA A 7 -22.97 0.72 13.25
C ALA A 7 -21.90 0.52 12.17
N PRO A 8 -22.27 0.16 10.94
CA PRO A 8 -21.33 0.19 9.82
C PRO A 8 -20.64 1.54 9.69
N ARG A 9 -19.34 1.53 9.38
CA ARG A 9 -18.50 2.73 9.24
C ARG A 9 -17.99 2.81 7.81
N GLY A 10 -18.16 3.95 7.16
CA GLY A 10 -17.54 4.25 5.87
C GLY A 10 -16.29 5.10 6.02
N ARG A 11 -15.49 5.18 4.96
CA ARG A 11 -14.42 6.17 4.79
C ARG A 11 -14.31 6.57 3.32
N LEU A 12 -13.59 7.66 3.04
CA LEU A 12 -13.11 7.90 1.69
C LEU A 12 -11.89 7.02 1.44
N HIS A 13 -11.84 6.35 0.29
CA HIS A 13 -10.65 5.60 -0.09
C HIS A 13 -9.48 6.56 -0.24
N PRO A 14 -8.33 6.34 0.41
CA PRO A 14 -7.27 7.35 0.51
C PRO A 14 -6.62 7.67 -0.84
N ILE A 15 -6.77 6.79 -1.84
CA ILE A 15 -6.19 6.97 -3.18
C ILE A 15 -7.17 7.60 -4.19
N THR A 16 -8.43 7.17 -4.16
CA THR A 16 -9.43 7.50 -5.20
C THR A 16 -10.48 8.49 -4.71
N LEU A 17 -10.52 8.72 -3.39
CA LEU A 17 -11.52 9.53 -2.68
C LEU A 17 -12.96 9.07 -2.89
N GLN A 18 -13.17 7.83 -3.34
CA GLN A 18 -14.49 7.23 -3.44
C GLN A 18 -14.94 6.72 -2.07
N PRO A 19 -16.24 6.84 -1.71
CA PRO A 19 -16.80 6.19 -0.54
C PRO A 19 -16.55 4.69 -0.56
N VAL A 20 -15.99 4.15 0.51
CA VAL A 20 -15.78 2.70 0.71
C VAL A 20 -16.13 2.31 2.14
N GLU A 21 -16.48 1.05 2.33
CA GLU A 21 -16.61 0.51 3.68
C GLU A 21 -15.24 0.58 4.39
N TRP A 22 -15.26 1.06 5.63
CA TRP A 22 -14.07 1.00 6.46
C TRP A 22 -13.80 -0.45 6.86
N THR A 23 -12.68 -0.97 6.38
CA THR A 23 -12.20 -2.31 6.67
C THR A 23 -10.73 -2.25 7.07
N TRP A 24 -10.31 -3.24 7.84
CA TRP A 24 -8.94 -3.41 8.26
C TRP A 24 -8.58 -4.90 8.20
N THR A 25 -7.30 -5.20 8.16
CA THR A 25 -6.81 -6.58 8.03
C THR A 25 -5.80 -6.89 9.13
N ARG A 26 -5.62 -8.18 9.40
CA ARG A 26 -4.53 -8.73 10.21
C ARG A 26 -3.90 -9.87 9.43
N ASN A 27 -2.68 -10.24 9.78
CA ASN A 27 -2.01 -11.40 9.21
C ASN A 27 -2.62 -12.70 9.76
N TYR A 28 -2.21 -13.11 10.96
CA TYR A 28 -2.68 -14.34 11.60
C TYR A 28 -3.10 -14.09 13.04
N GLY A 29 -4.26 -14.58 13.48
CA GLY A 29 -4.62 -14.52 14.90
C GLY A 29 -6.12 -14.53 15.18
N CYS A 30 -6.50 -15.26 16.22
CA CYS A 30 -7.90 -15.53 16.57
C CYS A 30 -8.47 -14.66 17.70
N ASN A 31 -7.68 -13.76 18.30
CA ASN A 31 -8.19 -12.99 19.44
C ASN A 31 -9.17 -11.89 19.02
N THR A 32 -10.03 -11.49 19.97
CA THR A 32 -10.94 -10.36 19.81
C THR A 32 -10.15 -9.05 19.83
N PRO A 33 -10.38 -8.13 18.87
CA PRO A 33 -9.80 -6.78 18.95
C PRO A 33 -10.20 -6.08 20.25
N SER A 34 -9.29 -5.27 20.80
CA SER A 34 -9.58 -4.30 21.84
C SER A 34 -9.27 -2.92 21.29
N ALA A 35 -10.14 -1.93 21.49
CA ALA A 35 -9.98 -0.63 20.86
C ALA A 35 -10.09 0.51 21.89
N SER A 36 -9.41 1.60 21.56
CA SER A 36 -9.52 2.91 22.16
C SER A 36 -9.87 3.93 21.07
N GLU A 37 -9.88 5.21 21.40
CA GLU A 37 -10.09 6.28 20.43
C GLU A 37 -9.02 6.31 19.32
N HIS A 38 -7.76 6.02 19.66
CA HIS A 38 -6.62 6.22 18.74
C HIS A 38 -5.97 4.91 18.26
N LEU A 39 -6.19 3.80 18.95
CA LEU A 39 -5.51 2.54 18.67
C LEU A 39 -6.46 1.36 18.86
N MET A 40 -6.50 0.47 17.88
CA MET A 40 -7.13 -0.84 18.01
C MET A 40 -6.05 -1.92 18.01
N THR A 41 -6.05 -2.79 18.99
CA THR A 41 -5.04 -3.84 19.20
C THR A 41 -5.63 -5.21 18.97
N PHE A 42 -4.81 -6.14 18.50
CA PHE A 42 -5.22 -7.52 18.21
C PHE A 42 -4.01 -8.44 17.99
N ARG A 43 -4.26 -9.70 17.66
CA ARG A 43 -3.25 -10.65 17.21
C ARG A 43 -3.09 -10.58 15.70
N SER A 44 -1.85 -10.38 15.24
CA SER A 44 -1.49 -10.36 13.82
C SER A 44 -0.11 -10.98 13.60
N GLY A 45 0.04 -12.28 13.87
CA GLY A 45 1.32 -12.97 13.98
C GLY A 45 1.97 -12.61 15.30
N ALA A 46 2.35 -11.35 15.48
CA ALA A 46 2.84 -10.74 16.72
C ALA A 46 1.74 -9.90 17.42
N ALA A 47 2.14 -9.05 18.38
CA ALA A 47 1.28 -8.00 18.90
C ALA A 47 0.96 -7.04 17.75
N GLY A 48 -0.32 -6.94 17.38
CA GLY A 48 -0.77 -6.16 16.23
C GLY A 48 -1.58 -4.95 16.67
N PHE A 49 -1.57 -3.93 15.82
CA PHE A 49 -2.39 -2.75 16.00
C PHE A 49 -2.93 -2.24 14.67
N PHE A 50 -3.99 -1.46 14.73
CA PHE A 50 -4.45 -0.58 13.66
C PHE A 50 -4.40 0.86 14.20
N ASP A 51 -3.78 1.76 13.43
CA ASP A 51 -3.72 3.19 13.73
C ASP A 51 -5.08 3.83 13.40
N LEU A 52 -5.94 3.98 14.41
CA LEU A 52 -7.25 4.63 14.24
C LEU A 52 -7.13 6.14 14.13
N ALA A 53 -6.09 6.74 14.75
CA ALA A 53 -5.91 8.18 14.80
C ALA A 53 -5.71 8.78 13.40
N ARG A 54 -5.00 8.06 12.52
CA ARG A 54 -4.76 8.49 11.13
C ARG A 54 -5.47 7.63 10.10
N ASP A 55 -6.23 6.61 10.52
CA ASP A 55 -6.64 5.51 9.65
C ASP A 55 -5.43 5.01 8.84
N GLY A 56 -4.35 4.72 9.59
CA GLY A 56 -3.00 4.52 9.07
C GLY A 56 -2.69 3.09 8.64
N GLY A 57 -3.64 2.16 8.75
CA GLY A 57 -3.46 0.75 8.44
C GLY A 57 -3.01 -0.09 9.64
N THR A 58 -2.65 -1.34 9.37
CA THR A 58 -2.25 -2.32 10.38
C THR A 58 -0.74 -2.41 10.51
N GLY A 59 -0.24 -2.37 11.75
CA GLY A 59 1.16 -2.58 12.07
C GLY A 59 1.35 -3.66 13.13
N ASN A 60 2.62 -3.97 13.42
CA ASN A 60 3.00 -4.99 14.38
C ASN A 60 4.12 -4.51 15.29
N PHE A 61 3.96 -4.71 16.59
CA PHE A 61 5.05 -4.59 17.54
C PHE A 61 5.86 -5.89 17.54
N GLY A 62 7.13 -5.79 17.18
CA GLY A 62 8.06 -6.91 17.19
C GLY A 62 8.42 -7.36 18.61
N GLY A 63 8.95 -8.58 18.73
CA GLY A 63 9.51 -9.08 19.98
C GLY A 63 8.52 -9.75 20.93
N PHE A 64 7.21 -9.51 20.81
CA PHE A 64 6.19 -10.19 21.60
C PHE A 64 4.89 -10.41 20.82
N ARG A 65 3.98 -11.17 21.44
CA ARG A 65 2.67 -11.49 20.88
C ARG A 65 1.56 -11.14 21.85
N SER A 66 0.37 -10.88 21.34
CA SER A 66 -0.83 -10.90 22.16
C SER A 66 -1.26 -12.34 22.49
N GLY A 67 -1.88 -12.51 23.65
CA GLY A 67 -2.48 -13.76 24.11
C GLY A 67 -3.74 -14.15 23.30
N CYS A 68 -4.26 -15.36 23.59
CA CYS A 68 -5.53 -15.84 23.02
C CYS A 68 -6.70 -14.95 23.43
N THR A 69 -6.71 -14.54 24.70
CA THR A 69 -7.42 -13.33 25.14
C THR A 69 -6.50 -12.15 24.88
N ASN A 70 -7.00 -11.12 24.22
CA ASN A 70 -6.19 -9.94 23.92
C ASN A 70 -5.78 -9.24 25.21
N ASN A 71 -4.47 -9.25 25.50
CA ASN A 71 -3.83 -8.64 26.65
C ASN A 71 -3.19 -7.28 26.32
N LEU A 72 -3.44 -6.73 25.12
CA LEU A 72 -2.96 -5.42 24.70
C LEU A 72 -3.97 -4.34 25.12
N ILE A 73 -3.79 -3.81 26.33
CA ILE A 73 -4.74 -2.90 26.98
C ILE A 73 -4.28 -1.45 26.85
N VAL A 74 -5.07 -0.65 26.11
CA VAL A 74 -4.84 0.79 25.97
C VAL A 74 -5.54 1.51 27.12
N ALA A 75 -4.78 2.03 28.09
CA ALA A 75 -5.33 2.69 29.27
C ALA A 75 -4.32 3.68 29.88
N GLY A 76 -4.81 4.83 30.35
CA GLY A 76 -3.99 5.82 31.06
C GLY A 76 -2.85 6.42 30.22
N GLY A 77 -3.03 6.51 28.89
CA GLY A 77 -2.00 7.00 27.97
C GLY A 77 -0.90 5.98 27.65
N LEU A 78 -1.06 4.72 28.08
CA LEU A 78 -0.11 3.64 27.84
C LEU A 78 -0.76 2.49 27.05
N LEU A 79 0.05 1.77 26.30
CA LEU A 79 -0.28 0.42 25.84
C LEU A 79 0.35 -0.60 26.78
N ASN A 80 -0.46 -1.16 27.68
CA ASN A 80 -0.05 -2.17 28.64
C ASN A 80 -0.19 -3.56 28.01
N ALA A 81 0.84 -4.38 28.11
CA ALA A 81 0.84 -5.76 27.65
C ALA A 81 1.36 -6.69 28.76
N PRO A 82 0.52 -7.09 29.72
CA PRO A 82 0.87 -8.07 30.74
C PRO A 82 1.27 -9.41 30.11
N ASP A 83 2.31 -10.07 30.61
CA ASP A 83 2.75 -11.34 30.03
C ASP A 83 1.75 -12.48 30.26
N TYR A 84 1.16 -12.97 29.17
CA TYR A 84 0.24 -14.11 29.15
C TYR A 84 0.90 -15.35 28.50
N THR A 85 2.23 -15.34 28.37
CA THR A 85 2.99 -16.34 27.59
C THR A 85 3.83 -17.29 28.44
N ARG A 86 3.78 -17.19 29.77
CA ARG A 86 4.56 -18.04 30.69
C ARG A 86 4.39 -19.55 30.50
N THR A 87 3.27 -20.00 29.95
CA THR A 87 2.99 -21.41 29.61
C THR A 87 3.19 -21.75 28.13
N CYS A 88 3.61 -20.79 27.31
CA CYS A 88 3.73 -20.91 25.86
C CYS A 88 5.18 -21.02 25.41
N ILE A 89 5.46 -21.88 24.44
CA ILE A 89 6.82 -22.16 23.93
C ILE A 89 7.19 -21.36 22.67
N CYS A 90 6.44 -20.30 22.34
CA CYS A 90 6.69 -19.54 21.13
C CYS A 90 8.02 -18.77 21.21
N ALA A 91 8.75 -18.69 20.09
CA ALA A 91 10.08 -18.07 19.99
C ALA A 91 10.08 -16.51 19.99
N TYR A 92 9.19 -15.87 20.75
CA TYR A 92 9.21 -14.42 20.94
C TYR A 92 10.22 -14.04 22.00
N GLN A 93 11.04 -13.02 21.73
CA GLN A 93 12.16 -12.62 22.57
C GLN A 93 11.71 -12.04 23.91
N ASN A 94 10.58 -11.33 23.94
CA ASN A 94 10.09 -10.64 25.12
C ASN A 94 8.99 -11.48 25.81
N GLN A 95 9.39 -12.21 26.86
CA GLN A 95 8.50 -12.96 27.76
C GLN A 95 8.36 -12.22 29.10
N ALA A 96 7.92 -10.97 29.02
CA ALA A 96 7.74 -10.11 30.18
C ALA A 96 6.57 -9.15 29.96
N SER A 97 5.99 -8.67 31.06
CA SER A 97 5.00 -7.60 30.99
C SER A 97 5.69 -6.32 30.54
N VAL A 98 5.19 -5.69 29.49
CA VAL A 98 5.71 -4.41 28.97
C VAL A 98 4.63 -3.34 28.97
N ALA A 99 5.03 -2.08 29.11
CA ALA A 99 4.17 -0.92 28.88
C ALA A 99 4.86 -0.02 27.86
N LEU A 100 4.14 0.35 26.81
CA LEU A 100 4.64 1.22 25.75
C LEU A 100 4.03 2.61 25.90
N VAL A 101 4.88 3.63 25.77
CA VAL A 101 4.48 5.04 25.70
C VAL A 101 4.36 5.46 24.24
N PRO A 102 3.41 6.36 23.90
CA PRO A 102 3.33 6.92 22.56
C PRO A 102 4.58 7.77 22.26
N MET A 103 5.18 7.55 21.10
CA MET A 103 6.31 8.31 20.59
C MET A 103 5.97 8.80 19.18
N ALA A 104 5.84 10.11 19.00
CA ALA A 104 5.43 10.70 17.71
C ALA A 104 6.47 10.46 16.61
N ASP A 105 7.73 10.33 17.00
CA ASP A 105 8.90 10.09 16.14
C ASP A 105 9.25 8.60 15.98
N ALA A 106 8.48 7.68 16.60
CA ALA A 106 8.69 6.25 16.39
C ALA A 106 8.57 5.91 14.90
N GLU A 107 9.59 5.23 14.37
CA GLU A 107 9.54 4.74 13.01
C GLU A 107 8.58 3.55 12.93
N MET A 108 7.45 3.76 12.27
CA MET A 108 6.41 2.76 12.11
C MET A 108 6.05 2.63 10.63
N TRP A 109 5.78 1.39 10.23
CA TRP A 109 5.35 1.01 8.90
C TRP A 109 4.17 0.07 9.04
N THR A 110 3.16 0.26 8.21
CA THR A 110 1.91 -0.47 8.24
C THR A 110 1.65 -1.13 6.89
N PHE A 111 0.61 -1.95 6.83
CA PHE A 111 0.00 -2.38 5.58
C PHE A 111 -1.48 -2.01 5.61
N PHE A 112 -1.98 -1.49 4.48
CA PHE A 112 -3.32 -0.89 4.44
C PHE A 112 -4.44 -1.92 4.24
N GLY A 113 -4.13 -3.13 3.77
CA GLY A 113 -5.04 -4.28 3.72
C GLY A 113 -5.86 -4.44 2.45
N SER A 114 -6.43 -3.36 1.89
CA SER A 114 -7.16 -3.41 0.61
C SER A 114 -6.18 -3.49 -0.55
N THR A 115 -6.29 -4.47 -1.44
CA THR A 115 -5.37 -4.63 -2.59
C THR A 115 -5.85 -3.92 -3.85
N ASP A 116 -7.14 -3.62 -3.95
CA ASP A 116 -7.75 -3.11 -5.17
C ASP A 116 -7.93 -1.59 -5.11
N VAL A 117 -7.20 -0.87 -5.95
CA VAL A 117 -7.49 0.53 -6.28
C VAL A 117 -8.43 0.54 -7.48
N LYS A 118 -9.71 0.84 -7.26
CA LYS A 118 -10.72 0.91 -8.31
C LYS A 118 -11.05 2.38 -8.63
N GLY A 119 -10.82 2.76 -9.88
CA GLY A 119 -11.08 4.11 -10.38
C GLY A 119 -9.83 4.99 -10.43
N PRO A 120 -9.99 6.27 -10.83
CA PRO A 120 -8.89 7.20 -11.02
C PRO A 120 -8.19 7.54 -9.71
N ILE A 121 -6.87 7.61 -9.76
CA ILE A 121 -6.06 8.15 -8.67
C ILE A 121 -6.36 9.63 -8.53
N LYS A 122 -6.75 10.05 -7.33
CA LYS A 122 -6.91 11.45 -6.94
C LYS A 122 -5.74 11.92 -6.10
N ARG A 123 -5.21 11.04 -5.25
CA ARG A 123 -4.10 11.34 -4.34
C ARG A 123 -3.27 10.10 -4.09
N LEU A 124 -1.95 10.15 -4.23
CA LEU A 124 -1.10 9.00 -3.94
C LEU A 124 0.33 9.45 -3.63
N GLY A 125 0.91 8.88 -2.57
CA GLY A 125 2.35 8.86 -2.37
C GLY A 125 2.91 7.49 -2.74
N VAL A 126 4.04 7.45 -3.44
CA VAL A 126 4.82 6.22 -3.65
C VAL A 126 6.19 6.42 -3.02
N ASN A 127 6.54 5.57 -2.06
CA ASN A 127 7.80 5.63 -1.33
C ASN A 127 8.73 4.50 -1.80
N LEU A 128 9.82 4.86 -2.47
CA LEU A 128 10.76 3.92 -3.07
C LEU A 128 11.66 3.33 -1.99
N GLY A 129 11.77 2.00 -1.94
CA GLY A 129 12.59 1.28 -0.96
C GLY A 129 12.03 1.27 0.48
N ALA A 130 10.82 1.78 0.69
CA ALA A 130 10.14 1.70 1.97
C ALA A 130 9.79 0.24 2.33
N PRO A 131 9.73 -0.11 3.62
CA PRO A 131 9.41 -1.46 4.08
C PRO A 131 7.91 -1.70 4.34
N GLY A 132 7.07 -0.72 4.04
CA GLY A 132 5.63 -0.76 4.22
C GLY A 132 4.98 0.57 3.84
N ASP A 133 3.68 0.63 4.04
CA ASP A 133 2.90 1.83 3.83
C ASP A 133 2.97 2.74 5.05
N ARG A 134 2.65 4.02 4.83
CA ARG A 134 2.38 4.96 5.92
C ARG A 134 1.47 6.07 5.44
N ARG A 135 0.53 6.50 6.29
CA ARG A 135 -0.31 7.67 5.99
C ARG A 135 0.30 8.92 6.61
N ALA A 136 0.49 9.95 5.79
CA ALA A 136 0.97 11.25 6.23
C ALA A 136 -0.17 12.06 6.89
N ASP A 137 0.18 13.05 7.70
CA ASP A 137 -0.78 13.86 8.48
C ASP A 137 -1.71 14.69 7.57
N ASP A 138 -1.29 14.97 6.35
CA ASP A 138 -2.10 15.62 5.33
C ASP A 138 -3.17 14.69 4.75
N GLY A 139 -3.11 13.38 5.06
CA GLY A 139 -4.01 12.34 4.59
C GLY A 139 -3.50 11.53 3.40
N THR A 140 -2.33 11.83 2.82
CA THR A 140 -1.75 11.07 1.71
C THR A 140 -1.39 9.67 2.20
N LEU A 141 -1.94 8.63 1.56
CA LEU A 141 -1.42 7.28 1.72
C LEU A 141 -0.16 7.12 0.87
N TRP A 142 0.97 6.89 1.54
CA TRP A 142 2.22 6.52 0.92
C TRP A 142 2.32 5.01 0.87
N VAL A 143 2.27 4.46 -0.35
CA VAL A 143 2.47 3.04 -0.60
C VAL A 143 3.93 2.76 -0.91
N GLU A 144 4.44 1.63 -0.44
CA GLU A 144 5.80 1.18 -0.74
C GLU A 144 5.97 0.77 -2.22
N HIS A 145 7.20 0.89 -2.71
CA HIS A 145 7.63 0.22 -3.93
C HIS A 145 9.12 -0.16 -3.84
N PRO A 146 9.50 -1.44 -4.01
CA PRO A 146 8.66 -2.59 -4.35
C PRO A 146 7.75 -3.00 -3.19
N SER A 147 6.72 -3.82 -3.46
CA SER A 147 5.82 -4.30 -2.42
C SER A 147 6.47 -5.43 -1.61
N VAL A 148 6.75 -5.17 -0.32
CA VAL A 148 7.45 -6.05 0.62
C VAL A 148 6.84 -6.06 2.04
N GLY A 149 6.08 -5.03 2.42
CA GLY A 149 5.52 -4.74 3.74
C GLY A 149 4.17 -5.39 4.05
N GLY A 150 3.58 -6.10 3.09
CA GLY A 150 2.42 -6.97 3.31
C GLY A 150 1.26 -6.69 2.36
N LYS A 151 0.04 -7.00 2.83
CA LYS A 151 -1.17 -6.86 2.01
C LYS A 151 -1.59 -5.41 1.93
N SER A 152 -1.39 -4.79 0.76
CA SER A 152 -1.64 -3.38 0.50
C SER A 152 -2.02 -3.14 -0.96
N PRO A 153 -2.54 -1.94 -1.32
CA PRO A 153 -2.77 -1.60 -2.71
C PRO A 153 -1.42 -1.46 -3.41
N SER A 154 -1.18 -2.25 -4.45
CA SER A 154 0.06 -2.13 -5.22
C SER A 154 0.12 -0.77 -5.92
N ALA A 155 1.23 -0.06 -5.75
CA ALA A 155 1.52 1.14 -6.51
C ALA A 155 1.42 0.84 -8.03
N PRO A 156 0.60 1.58 -8.81
CA PRO A 156 0.48 1.36 -10.25
C PRO A 156 1.64 2.04 -10.99
N ILE A 157 2.86 1.66 -10.62
CA ILE A 157 4.12 2.28 -11.02
C ILE A 157 4.99 1.29 -11.80
N SER A 158 5.70 1.80 -12.80
CA SER A 158 6.82 1.14 -13.47
C SER A 158 8.07 2.00 -13.32
N VAL A 159 9.19 1.38 -13.00
CA VAL A 159 10.49 2.06 -12.83
C VAL A 159 11.54 1.41 -13.72
N ASP A 160 12.40 2.23 -14.34
CA ASP A 160 13.49 1.74 -15.19
C ASP A 160 14.85 2.24 -14.68
N GLY A 161 15.88 1.43 -14.90
CA GLY A 161 17.27 1.74 -14.56
C GLY A 161 17.96 0.58 -13.84
N LYS A 162 19.25 0.75 -13.53
CA LYS A 162 19.98 -0.18 -12.67
C LYS A 162 19.76 0.25 -11.23
N ILE A 163 18.63 -0.20 -10.66
CA ILE A 163 18.15 0.31 -9.37
C ILE A 163 18.85 -0.39 -8.21
N GLU A 164 19.36 0.41 -7.28
CA GLU A 164 19.78 -0.01 -5.95
C GLU A 164 18.94 0.75 -4.91
N TYR A 165 18.10 0.02 -4.18
CA TYR A 165 17.32 0.61 -3.09
C TYR A 165 18.18 0.82 -1.85
N PHE A 166 17.97 1.94 -1.16
CA PHE A 166 18.58 2.21 0.15
C PHE A 166 17.50 2.47 1.19
N ARG A 167 17.86 2.24 2.44
CA ARG A 167 17.06 2.59 3.61
C ARG A 167 17.97 2.92 4.79
N VAL A 168 17.66 3.99 5.48
CA VAL A 168 18.25 4.41 6.75
C VAL A 168 17.13 4.70 7.77
N HIS A 169 17.49 4.89 9.04
CA HIS A 169 16.50 5.29 10.04
C HIS A 169 16.10 6.76 9.83
N SER A 170 14.80 7.05 9.91
CA SER A 170 14.24 8.38 9.65
C SER A 170 14.78 9.48 10.55
N SER A 171 15.21 9.16 11.77
CA SER A 171 15.85 10.13 12.69
C SER A 171 17.19 10.69 12.19
N ARG A 172 17.80 10.08 11.16
CA ARG A 172 19.01 10.59 10.52
C ARG A 172 18.72 11.72 9.54
N ILE A 173 17.48 11.83 9.09
CA ILE A 173 17.10 12.73 8.00
C ILE A 173 16.64 14.07 8.56
N GLY A 174 17.39 15.14 8.26
CA GLY A 174 16.99 16.52 8.51
C GLY A 174 16.36 17.17 7.27
N GLY A 175 16.41 18.51 7.19
CA GLY A 175 16.00 19.26 6.00
C GLY A 175 14.51 19.59 5.93
N VAL A 176 14.01 19.85 4.71
CA VAL A 176 12.62 20.24 4.46
C VAL A 176 11.92 19.12 3.68
N GLY A 177 10.93 18.50 4.29
CA GLY A 177 10.18 17.39 3.72
C GLY A 177 9.74 16.40 4.78
N ILE A 178 9.30 15.22 4.35
CA ILE A 178 8.85 14.14 5.23
C ILE A 178 10.05 13.20 5.51
N PRO A 179 10.62 13.16 6.74
CA PRO A 179 11.86 12.42 7.01
C PRO A 179 11.78 10.93 6.69
N TRP A 180 10.66 10.28 7.02
CA TRP A 180 10.47 8.85 6.76
C TRP A 180 10.22 8.52 5.28
N VAL A 181 9.82 9.50 4.44
CA VAL A 181 9.81 9.33 2.97
C VAL A 181 11.24 9.42 2.44
N ALA A 182 12.01 10.40 2.90
CA ALA A 182 13.38 10.61 2.46
C ALA A 182 14.38 9.60 3.04
N ALA A 183 14.00 8.82 4.05
CA ALA A 183 14.83 7.79 4.68
C ALA A 183 15.01 6.52 3.81
N SER A 184 14.25 6.39 2.73
CA SER A 184 14.40 5.34 1.73
C SER A 184 14.40 5.94 0.32
N GLY A 185 14.95 5.21 -0.64
CA GLY A 185 14.90 5.62 -2.04
C GLY A 185 15.55 4.65 -3.00
N ALA A 186 15.54 5.03 -4.28
CA ALA A 186 16.15 4.32 -5.39
C ALA A 186 17.31 5.12 -5.98
N LYS A 187 18.51 4.54 -5.96
CA LYS A 187 19.67 5.02 -6.73
C LYS A 187 19.66 4.37 -8.12
N GLY A 188 20.07 5.10 -9.15
CA GLY A 188 20.14 4.55 -10.52
C GLY A 188 18.82 4.49 -11.27
N ILE A 189 17.77 5.10 -10.72
CA ILE A 189 16.49 5.27 -11.41
C ILE A 189 16.64 6.26 -12.58
N THR A 190 16.06 5.91 -13.73
CA THR A 190 16.13 6.71 -14.97
C THR A 190 14.75 7.11 -15.49
N SER A 191 13.72 6.34 -15.15
CA SER A 191 12.34 6.59 -15.53
C SER A 191 11.41 6.04 -14.45
N LEU A 192 10.31 6.75 -14.24
CA LEU A 192 9.19 6.38 -13.39
C LEU A 192 7.90 6.73 -14.15
N THR A 193 7.04 5.74 -14.35
CA THR A 193 5.71 5.93 -14.93
C THR A 193 4.66 5.51 -13.92
N LEU A 194 3.76 6.42 -13.55
CA LEU A 194 2.61 6.15 -12.69
C LEU A 194 1.34 6.13 -13.55
N THR A 195 0.56 5.06 -13.48
CA THR A 195 -0.76 4.99 -14.14
C THR A 195 -1.80 5.66 -13.24
N LEU A 196 -2.38 6.78 -13.68
CA LEU A 196 -3.36 7.55 -12.90
C LEU A 196 -4.80 7.08 -13.13
N ASP A 197 -5.18 6.92 -14.40
CA ASP A 197 -6.51 6.47 -14.79
C ASP A 197 -6.42 5.77 -16.15
N LYS A 198 -6.62 4.44 -16.18
CA LYS A 198 -6.47 3.64 -17.40
C LYS A 198 -7.43 4.05 -18.51
N ASP A 199 -8.57 4.61 -18.13
CA ASP A 199 -9.70 4.92 -19.01
C ASP A 199 -9.75 6.41 -19.39
N SER A 200 -8.87 7.23 -18.81
CA SER A 200 -8.82 8.66 -19.09
C SER A 200 -8.53 8.96 -20.57
N GLN A 201 -9.35 9.84 -21.14
CA GLN A 201 -9.24 10.32 -22.51
C GLN A 201 -8.70 11.75 -22.60
N GLN A 202 -8.58 12.44 -21.46
CA GLN A 202 -8.17 13.85 -21.40
C GLN A 202 -7.20 14.06 -20.24
N ASP A 203 -6.20 14.88 -20.48
CA ASP A 203 -5.31 15.30 -19.41
C ASP A 203 -6.02 16.30 -18.49
N GLN A 204 -5.69 16.22 -17.20
CA GLN A 204 -6.14 17.17 -16.18
C GLN A 204 -4.94 17.76 -15.44
N PRO A 205 -5.10 18.94 -14.81
CA PRO A 205 -4.06 19.51 -13.96
C PRO A 205 -3.68 18.54 -12.85
N CYS A 206 -2.37 18.39 -12.63
CA CYS A 206 -1.80 17.44 -11.71
C CYS A 206 -0.63 18.09 -10.97
N THR A 207 -0.67 18.08 -9.65
CA THR A 207 0.44 18.52 -8.80
C THR A 207 1.31 17.31 -8.47
N VAL A 208 2.61 17.45 -8.69
CA VAL A 208 3.60 16.39 -8.50
C VAL A 208 4.70 16.89 -7.58
N ARG A 209 4.95 16.17 -6.49
CA ARG A 209 6.06 16.40 -5.58
C ARG A 209 7.06 15.26 -5.68
N LEU A 210 8.31 15.59 -5.95
CA LEU A 210 9.43 14.65 -5.96
C LEU A 210 10.24 14.85 -4.70
N HIS A 211 10.46 13.75 -3.97
CA HIS A 211 11.17 13.73 -2.69
C HIS A 211 12.58 13.18 -2.89
N PHE A 212 13.56 13.86 -2.30
CA PHE A 212 14.98 13.56 -2.47
C PHE A 212 15.74 13.60 -1.15
N VAL A 213 16.86 12.87 -1.13
CA VAL A 213 17.95 12.98 -0.18
C VAL A 213 19.24 12.64 -0.93
N GLU A 214 20.38 13.19 -0.52
CA GLU A 214 21.69 12.65 -0.92
C GLU A 214 22.14 11.62 0.14
N PRO A 215 22.10 10.31 -0.17
CA PRO A 215 22.32 9.25 0.82
C PRO A 215 23.80 8.85 0.97
N ASP A 216 24.65 9.16 -0.01
CA ASP A 216 26.02 8.63 -0.09
C ASP A 216 27.08 9.66 0.36
N GLY A 217 26.66 10.79 0.95
CA GLY A 217 27.56 11.85 1.38
C GLY A 217 28.28 12.56 0.22
N ALA A 218 27.71 12.52 -0.99
CA ALA A 218 28.25 13.21 -2.15
C ALA A 218 28.33 14.72 -1.89
N LYS A 219 29.41 15.36 -2.36
CA LYS A 219 29.57 16.82 -2.25
C LYS A 219 28.81 17.51 -3.38
N PRO A 220 28.49 18.81 -3.24
CA PRO A 220 27.98 19.60 -4.36
C PRO A 220 28.84 19.44 -5.62
N GLY A 221 28.21 19.05 -6.73
CA GLY A 221 28.81 18.80 -8.03
C GLY A 221 29.15 17.33 -8.32
N ASP A 222 29.11 16.44 -7.33
CA ASP A 222 29.45 15.02 -7.50
C ASP A 222 28.30 14.22 -8.13
N ARG A 223 27.05 14.54 -7.75
CA ARG A 223 25.84 13.95 -8.31
C ARG A 223 24.97 15.03 -8.94
N VAL A 224 24.86 14.98 -10.27
CA VAL A 224 24.12 15.96 -11.05
C VAL A 224 23.29 15.24 -12.10
N PHE A 225 22.02 15.58 -12.22
CA PHE A 225 21.13 15.00 -13.23
C PHE A 225 20.03 15.98 -13.63
N ASP A 226 19.40 15.78 -14.77
CA ASP A 226 18.21 16.55 -15.16
C ASP A 226 16.95 15.78 -14.79
N ILE A 227 15.84 16.50 -14.62
CA ILE A 227 14.51 15.91 -14.41
C ILE A 227 13.59 16.41 -15.52
N ARG A 228 12.92 15.47 -16.18
CA ARG A 228 11.83 15.74 -17.11
C ARG A 228 10.51 15.21 -16.56
N LEU A 229 9.47 16.02 -16.68
CA LEU A 229 8.10 15.66 -16.33
C LEU A 229 7.25 15.75 -17.59
N GLN A 230 6.56 14.67 -17.96
CA GLN A 230 5.76 14.60 -19.19
C GLN A 230 6.56 15.02 -20.45
N GLY A 231 7.85 14.69 -20.49
CA GLY A 231 8.76 15.03 -21.60
C GLY A 231 9.35 16.44 -21.56
N GLN A 232 8.87 17.33 -20.69
CA GLN A 232 9.38 18.69 -20.52
C GLN A 232 10.49 18.75 -19.47
N ASP A 233 11.59 19.47 -19.74
CA ASP A 233 12.64 19.71 -18.76
C ASP A 233 12.08 20.58 -17.61
N VAL A 234 12.01 20.04 -16.39
CA VAL A 234 11.53 20.77 -15.21
C VAL A 234 12.68 21.18 -14.27
N LEU A 235 13.78 20.43 -14.27
CA LEU A 235 15.04 20.81 -13.62
C LEU A 235 16.22 20.41 -14.49
N LYS A 236 17.21 21.29 -14.58
CA LYS A 236 18.49 21.06 -15.28
C LYS A 236 19.64 21.17 -14.30
N ASP A 237 20.67 20.35 -14.50
CA ASP A 237 21.86 20.30 -13.64
C ASP A 237 21.50 20.23 -12.14
N PHE A 238 20.48 19.43 -11.82
CA PHE A 238 19.94 19.30 -10.46
C PHE A 238 20.93 18.56 -9.57
N ASP A 239 21.20 19.14 -8.40
CA ASP A 239 22.15 18.66 -7.41
C ASP A 239 21.52 18.73 -6.02
N ILE A 240 21.20 17.56 -5.47
CA ILE A 240 20.52 17.44 -4.18
C ILE A 240 21.39 17.97 -3.05
N ALA A 241 22.69 17.64 -3.02
CA ALA A 241 23.58 18.05 -1.94
C ALA A 241 23.75 19.57 -1.91
N LYS A 242 23.84 20.21 -3.08
CA LYS A 242 23.91 21.67 -3.20
C LYS A 242 22.64 22.34 -2.69
N GLU A 243 21.47 21.87 -3.11
CA GLU A 243 20.21 22.52 -2.79
C GLU A 243 19.70 22.21 -1.38
N ALA A 244 19.90 20.99 -0.88
CA ALA A 244 19.54 20.61 0.48
C ALA A 244 20.55 21.14 1.52
N GLY A 245 21.74 21.55 1.09
CA GLY A 245 22.82 22.02 1.97
C GLY A 245 23.60 20.88 2.65
N GLY A 246 23.73 19.73 1.98
CA GLY A 246 24.46 18.55 2.45
C GLY A 246 23.72 17.23 2.24
N GLY A 247 24.36 16.13 2.65
CA GLY A 247 23.75 14.79 2.70
C GLY A 247 22.80 14.61 3.88
N ASP A 248 22.01 13.53 3.87
CA ASP A 248 21.02 13.20 4.93
C ASP A 248 20.02 14.35 5.23
N ARG A 249 19.71 15.17 4.22
CA ARG A 249 18.75 16.28 4.30
C ARG A 249 17.67 16.12 3.23
N ALA A 250 16.43 16.04 3.66
CA ALA A 250 15.28 15.96 2.79
C ALA A 250 15.14 17.24 1.96
N LEU A 251 14.76 17.05 0.70
CA LEU A 251 14.45 18.09 -0.26
C LEU A 251 13.22 17.68 -1.07
N VAL A 252 12.27 18.60 -1.24
CA VAL A 252 11.05 18.38 -2.03
C VAL A 252 11.01 19.36 -3.19
N LYS A 253 10.65 18.87 -4.37
CA LYS A 253 10.43 19.67 -5.58
C LYS A 253 9.02 19.47 -6.09
N GLU A 254 8.25 20.55 -6.11
CA GLU A 254 6.87 20.57 -6.56
C GLU A 254 6.76 21.12 -7.98
N PHE A 255 5.91 20.50 -8.78
CA PHE A 255 5.61 20.88 -10.15
C PHE A 255 4.12 20.74 -10.44
N THR A 256 3.62 21.52 -11.38
CA THR A 256 2.30 21.31 -11.98
C THR A 256 2.47 20.85 -13.41
N THR A 257 1.71 19.83 -13.82
CA THR A 257 1.69 19.32 -15.20
C THR A 257 0.28 18.91 -15.59
N GLN A 258 0.08 18.62 -16.87
CA GLN A 258 -1.12 17.95 -17.38
C GLN A 258 -0.85 16.45 -17.46
N ALA A 259 -1.74 15.63 -16.91
CA ALA A 259 -1.69 14.17 -17.01
C ALA A 259 -3.09 13.56 -16.89
N GLY A 260 -3.45 12.66 -17.79
CA GLY A 260 -4.69 11.88 -17.76
C GLY A 260 -4.42 10.44 -17.41
N LYS A 261 -3.90 9.68 -18.37
CA LYS A 261 -3.69 8.23 -18.23
C LYS A 261 -2.44 7.86 -17.43
N GLU A 262 -1.32 8.47 -17.78
CA GLU A 262 -0.01 8.20 -17.19
C GLU A 262 0.70 9.51 -16.84
N LEU A 263 1.45 9.47 -15.75
CA LEU A 263 2.41 10.49 -15.36
C LEU A 263 3.83 9.93 -15.50
N LYS A 264 4.67 10.57 -16.30
CA LYS A 264 6.04 10.13 -16.60
C LYS A 264 7.07 11.11 -16.06
N VAL A 265 7.96 10.59 -15.23
CA VAL A 265 9.16 11.29 -14.75
C VAL A 265 10.38 10.61 -15.34
N LYS A 266 11.29 11.37 -15.94
CA LYS A 266 12.56 10.88 -16.45
C LYS A 266 13.70 11.59 -15.75
N LEU A 267 14.67 10.83 -15.27
CA LEU A 267 15.88 11.34 -14.61
C LEU A 267 17.06 11.06 -15.53
N VAL A 268 17.76 12.11 -15.97
CA VAL A 268 18.84 12.00 -16.96
C VAL A 268 20.17 12.28 -16.29
N PRO A 269 21.01 11.27 -16.04
CA PRO A 269 22.29 11.48 -15.36
C PRO A 269 23.23 12.39 -16.17
N ARG A 270 23.87 13.33 -15.47
CA ARG A 270 24.99 14.14 -15.97
C ARG A 270 26.30 13.77 -15.29
N ARG A 271 26.24 13.54 -13.98
CA ARG A 271 27.33 13.03 -13.13
C ARG A 271 26.77 12.08 -12.08
N SER A 272 27.39 10.91 -11.94
CA SER A 272 26.90 9.82 -11.10
C SER A 272 25.46 9.40 -11.47
N VAL A 273 24.87 8.53 -10.65
CA VAL A 273 23.52 8.01 -10.87
C VAL A 273 22.45 8.90 -10.20
N PRO A 274 21.25 9.04 -10.78
CA PRO A 274 20.17 9.81 -10.14
C PRO A 274 19.64 9.10 -8.88
N VAL A 275 19.01 9.87 -8.00
CA VAL A 275 18.36 9.37 -6.77
C VAL A 275 16.95 9.93 -6.69
N LEU A 276 15.99 9.11 -6.26
CA LEU A 276 14.62 9.53 -5.94
C LEU A 276 14.14 8.75 -4.71
N CYS A 277 13.59 9.44 -3.71
CA CYS A 277 13.02 8.81 -2.52
C CYS A 277 11.55 8.46 -2.71
N GLY A 278 10.79 9.37 -3.30
CA GLY A 278 9.37 9.15 -3.52
C GLY A 278 8.74 10.18 -4.42
N ILE A 279 7.51 9.89 -4.82
CA ILE A 279 6.67 10.76 -5.63
C ILE A 279 5.29 10.87 -4.97
N GLU A 280 4.81 12.09 -4.80
CA GLU A 280 3.44 12.39 -4.36
C GLU A 280 2.69 13.09 -5.49
N VAL A 281 1.44 12.68 -5.69
CA VAL A 281 0.61 13.14 -6.82
C VAL A 281 -0.79 13.51 -6.34
N TYR A 282 -1.28 14.66 -6.80
CA TYR A 282 -2.66 15.11 -6.66
C TYR A 282 -3.25 15.37 -8.06
N ALA A 283 -4.19 14.54 -8.49
CA ALA A 283 -4.84 14.69 -9.79
C ALA A 283 -6.12 15.54 -9.66
N GLY A 284 -6.26 16.56 -10.51
CA GLY A 284 -7.34 17.55 -10.47
C GLY A 284 -6.91 18.93 -9.94
N GLY A 285 -5.63 19.14 -9.67
CA GLY A 285 -5.03 20.47 -9.49
C GLY A 285 -5.22 21.17 -8.14
N ALA A 286 -5.88 20.56 -7.17
CA ALA A 286 -5.95 21.10 -5.80
C ALA A 286 -5.58 20.02 -4.78
N GLU A 287 -4.72 20.38 -3.82
CA GLU A 287 -4.71 19.68 -2.53
C GLU A 287 -6.13 19.74 -1.96
N PRO A 288 -6.68 18.64 -1.40
CA PRO A 288 -7.76 18.79 -0.46
C PRO A 288 -7.22 19.71 0.63
N SER A 289 -7.71 20.96 0.70
CA SER A 289 -7.42 21.88 1.78
C SER A 289 -7.48 21.08 3.07
N ALA A 290 -6.33 20.91 3.73
CA ALA A 290 -6.30 20.42 5.09
C ALA A 290 -7.11 21.42 5.90
N ALA A 291 -8.40 21.12 6.08
CA ALA A 291 -9.15 21.71 7.15
C ALA A 291 -8.31 21.40 8.40
N LYS A 292 -7.67 22.43 8.95
CA LYS A 292 -7.24 22.43 10.34
C LYS A 292 -8.52 22.32 11.16
N SER A 293 -9.07 21.12 11.23
CA SER A 293 -10.02 20.75 12.26
C SER A 293 -9.22 19.95 13.26
N ASP A 294 -9.19 20.43 14.50
CA ASP A 294 -8.84 19.63 15.69
C ASP A 294 -9.87 18.49 15.94
N ALA A 295 -10.47 17.99 14.87
CA ALA A 295 -11.43 16.90 14.79
C ALA A 295 -10.94 15.96 13.69
N MET A 296 -10.81 14.68 14.04
CA MET A 296 -10.48 13.55 13.18
C MET A 296 -11.16 13.72 11.79
N PRO A 297 -10.42 13.79 10.67
CA PRO A 297 -10.95 14.26 9.38
C PRO A 297 -11.84 13.26 8.65
N ASP A 298 -12.30 12.19 9.31
CA ASP A 298 -13.26 11.26 8.74
C ASP A 298 -14.60 11.45 9.46
N ALA A 299 -15.35 12.47 9.05
CA ALA A 299 -16.80 12.45 9.22
C ALA A 299 -17.26 11.09 8.68
N ASN A 300 -17.86 10.27 9.56
CA ASN A 300 -18.30 8.92 9.23
C ASN A 300 -19.08 9.00 7.91
N VAL A 301 -18.52 8.48 6.82
CA VAL A 301 -19.20 8.50 5.53
C VAL A 301 -20.43 7.62 5.75
N LEU A 302 -21.59 8.28 5.86
CA LEU A 302 -22.86 7.62 6.17
C LEU A 302 -23.01 6.44 5.22
N HIS A 303 -23.43 5.28 5.73
CA HIS A 303 -23.56 4.06 4.94
C HIS A 303 -24.45 4.25 3.70
N THR A 304 -25.38 5.21 3.73
CA THR A 304 -26.21 5.61 2.58
C THR A 304 -25.42 6.17 1.39
N ALA A 305 -24.18 6.65 1.60
CA ALA A 305 -23.29 7.14 0.55
C ALA A 305 -22.39 6.05 -0.06
N LEU A 306 -22.47 4.80 0.43
CA LEU A 306 -21.70 3.66 -0.12
C LEU A 306 -22.34 3.05 -1.38
N THR A 307 -23.54 3.50 -1.77
CA THR A 307 -24.18 3.10 -3.01
C THR A 307 -23.58 3.91 -4.17
N VAL A 308 -22.78 3.26 -5.01
CA VAL A 308 -22.41 3.78 -6.34
C VAL A 308 -23.71 4.09 -7.10
N PRO A 309 -23.85 5.23 -7.81
CA PRO A 309 -25.02 5.47 -8.63
C PRO A 309 -25.14 4.35 -9.67
N GLU A 310 -26.28 3.65 -9.60
CA GLU A 310 -26.64 2.61 -10.55
C GLU A 310 -26.70 3.27 -11.93
N SER A 311 -25.74 2.96 -12.81
CA SER A 311 -25.86 3.29 -14.22
C SER A 311 -27.18 2.67 -14.70
N ALA A 312 -28.14 3.50 -15.10
CA ALA A 312 -29.50 3.10 -15.40
C ALA A 312 -29.54 1.90 -16.35
N VAL A 313 -29.70 0.70 -15.80
CA VAL A 313 -30.12 -0.48 -16.55
C VAL A 313 -31.61 -0.29 -16.75
N MET A 314 -32.00 0.11 -17.96
CA MET A 314 -33.39 0.10 -18.40
C MET A 314 -33.96 -1.31 -18.24
N LEU A 315 -34.66 -1.55 -17.14
CA LEU A 315 -35.46 -2.75 -16.94
C LEU A 315 -36.62 -2.74 -17.92
N ARG A 316 -36.59 -3.63 -18.92
CA ARG A 316 -37.78 -3.98 -19.69
C ARG A 316 -38.75 -4.75 -18.79
N PRO A 317 -40.06 -4.43 -18.82
CA PRO A 317 -41.04 -5.19 -18.04
C PRO A 317 -41.24 -6.59 -18.66
N PRO A 318 -41.63 -7.58 -17.85
CA PRO A 318 -41.76 -8.96 -18.32
C PRO A 318 -43.03 -9.11 -19.16
N GLY A 319 -42.85 -9.45 -20.44
CA GLY A 319 -43.90 -9.97 -21.30
C GLY A 319 -43.94 -11.50 -21.20
N GLU A 320 -45.15 -11.99 -21.02
CA GLU A 320 -45.55 -13.38 -20.87
C GLU A 320 -45.45 -14.18 -22.20
N GLU A 321 -45.42 -15.51 -22.06
CA GLU A 321 -45.48 -16.58 -23.08
C GLU A 321 -44.18 -17.14 -23.68
N ALA A 322 -43.82 -18.36 -23.25
CA ALA A 322 -44.10 -19.62 -23.96
C ALA A 322 -43.09 -20.71 -23.56
N ARG A 323 -43.62 -21.80 -22.96
CA ARG A 323 -42.92 -23.07 -22.79
C ARG A 323 -42.65 -23.72 -24.16
N SER A 324 -41.46 -24.27 -24.37
CA SER A 324 -41.31 -25.59 -25.00
C SER A 324 -39.98 -26.29 -24.65
N GLU A 325 -40.16 -27.50 -24.14
CA GLU A 325 -39.44 -28.75 -24.39
C GLU A 325 -37.94 -28.96 -24.06
N SER A 326 -37.75 -30.20 -23.63
CA SER A 326 -36.66 -30.83 -22.89
C SER A 326 -35.68 -31.60 -23.78
N GLU A 327 -34.60 -32.06 -23.13
CA GLU A 327 -33.76 -33.23 -23.47
C GLU A 327 -32.71 -33.08 -24.59
N GLY A 328 -31.41 -33.16 -24.20
CA GLY A 328 -30.34 -33.35 -25.19
C GLY A 328 -28.88 -33.25 -24.73
N THR A 329 -28.56 -32.91 -23.48
CA THR A 329 -27.17 -32.51 -23.11
C THR A 329 -26.45 -33.38 -22.08
N THR A 330 -27.02 -34.47 -21.61
CA THR A 330 -26.42 -35.27 -20.52
C THR A 330 -25.67 -36.54 -20.95
N LEU A 331 -25.88 -37.09 -22.15
CA LEU A 331 -25.18 -38.32 -22.57
C LEU A 331 -23.78 -38.09 -23.18
N ARG A 332 -23.56 -36.99 -23.90
CA ARG A 332 -22.27 -36.71 -24.55
C ARG A 332 -21.16 -36.36 -23.54
N SER A 333 -21.52 -35.68 -22.46
CA SER A 333 -20.56 -35.28 -21.41
C SER A 333 -20.06 -36.47 -20.60
N PHE A 334 -20.91 -37.49 -20.39
CA PHE A 334 -20.51 -38.72 -19.68
C PHE A 334 -19.58 -39.60 -20.51
N LEU A 335 -19.75 -39.66 -21.83
CA LEU A 335 -18.92 -40.51 -22.70
C LEU A 335 -17.46 -40.01 -22.78
N TRP A 336 -17.24 -38.69 -22.77
CA TRP A 336 -15.89 -38.10 -22.80
C TRP A 336 -15.10 -38.30 -21.50
N VAL A 337 -15.78 -38.31 -20.35
CA VAL A 337 -15.12 -38.54 -19.05
C VAL A 337 -14.63 -39.99 -18.94
N VAL A 338 -15.42 -40.96 -19.41
CA VAL A 338 -15.05 -42.39 -19.36
C VAL A 338 -13.90 -42.71 -20.33
N VAL A 339 -13.93 -42.15 -21.55
CA VAL A 339 -12.84 -42.35 -22.52
C VAL A 339 -11.53 -41.72 -22.03
N GLY A 340 -11.60 -40.54 -21.41
CA GLY A 340 -10.42 -39.88 -20.82
C GLY A 340 -9.76 -40.69 -19.70
N ALA A 341 -10.57 -41.28 -18.82
CA ALA A 341 -10.06 -42.09 -17.71
C ALA A 341 -9.35 -43.38 -18.18
N LEU A 342 -9.88 -44.04 -19.21
CA LEU A 342 -9.29 -45.27 -19.76
C LEU A 342 -7.97 -45.01 -20.48
N LEU A 343 -7.86 -43.89 -21.21
CA LEU A 343 -6.61 -43.45 -21.85
C LEU A 343 -5.52 -43.14 -20.83
N PHE A 344 -5.88 -42.51 -19.71
CA PHE A 344 -4.93 -42.18 -18.64
C PHE A 344 -4.39 -43.44 -17.94
N MET A 345 -5.24 -44.43 -17.66
CA MET A 345 -4.80 -45.72 -17.11
C MET A 345 -3.89 -46.50 -18.06
N TRP A 346 -4.18 -46.48 -19.38
CA TRP A 346 -3.36 -47.19 -20.36
C TRP A 346 -1.94 -46.60 -20.50
N VAL A 347 -1.81 -45.27 -20.46
CA VAL A 347 -0.51 -44.58 -20.51
C VAL A 347 0.33 -44.92 -19.28
N PHE A 348 -0.26 -44.90 -18.08
CA PHE A 348 0.46 -45.26 -16.85
C PHE A 348 0.92 -46.72 -16.81
N PHE A 349 0.09 -47.64 -17.32
CA PHE A 349 0.46 -49.05 -17.38
C PHE A 349 1.62 -49.31 -18.36
N ARG A 350 1.65 -48.61 -19.50
CA ARG A 350 2.73 -48.74 -20.49
C ARG A 350 4.06 -48.17 -20.01
N PHE A 351 4.05 -47.04 -19.30
CA PHE A 351 5.29 -46.45 -18.76
C PHE A 351 5.80 -47.18 -17.51
N GLY A 352 4.92 -47.79 -16.71
CA GLY A 352 5.30 -48.61 -15.55
C GLY A 352 6.01 -49.93 -15.91
N LEU A 353 5.70 -50.51 -17.08
CA LEU A 353 6.35 -51.75 -17.56
C LEU A 353 7.71 -51.53 -18.25
N ILE A 354 7.99 -50.32 -18.74
CA ILE A 354 9.26 -50.00 -19.42
C ILE A 354 10.39 -49.70 -18.41
N GLY A 355 10.06 -49.31 -17.18
CA GLY A 355 11.03 -48.97 -16.12
C GLY A 355 11.63 -50.14 -15.34
N ARG A 356 11.23 -51.40 -15.61
CA ARG A 356 11.60 -52.56 -14.76
C ARG A 356 12.64 -53.53 -15.35
N ASN A 357 13.18 -53.28 -16.55
CA ASN A 357 14.16 -54.16 -17.22
C ASN A 357 15.59 -53.59 -17.33
N LYS A 358 16.00 -52.66 -16.46
CA LYS A 358 17.40 -52.20 -16.36
C LYS A 358 17.87 -52.16 -14.91
N ALA A 359 17.98 -53.33 -14.27
CA ALA A 359 18.80 -53.58 -13.09
C ALA A 359 18.85 -55.08 -12.81
N ALA A 360 19.74 -55.78 -13.50
CA ALA A 360 20.31 -57.07 -13.12
C ALA A 360 21.70 -57.16 -13.76
#